data_AF-A0A951DKW2-F1
#
_entry.id   AF-A0A951DKW2-F1
#
_cell.length_a   1.000
_cell.length_b   1.000
_cell.length_c   1.000
_cell.angle_alpha   90.00
_cell.angle_beta   90.00
_cell.angle_gamma   90.00
#
_symmetry.space_group_name_H-M   'P 1'
#
loop_
_entity.id
_entity.type
_entity.pdbx_description
1 polymer ?
#
loop_
_entity_poly.entity_id
_entity_poly.type
_entity_poly.pdbx_seq_one_letter_code
_entity_poly.pdbx_strand_id
1 'polypeptide(L)'
;MAWRIEQQADGHFAIYSTRLQDYIVIDADAAEIERVYAEKGVTVYLASARAQMAKQIAVPAENEALIDASRRRGATPKEPAEAIGATGFVRE
;
A
#
# COMPACT_ATOMS: atom_id res chain seq x y z
N MET A 1 3.16 11.57 -0.89
CA MET A 1 2.21 10.43 -0.87
C MET A 1 3.04 9.16 -0.73
N ALA A 2 2.88 8.42 0.36
CA ALA A 2 3.73 7.26 0.67
C ALA A 2 3.22 5.94 0.07
N TRP A 3 2.12 5.98 -0.69
CA TRP A 3 1.44 4.78 -1.18
C TRP A 3 1.06 4.93 -2.65
N ARG A 4 1.05 3.82 -3.39
CA ARG A 4 0.63 3.68 -4.79
C ARG A 4 -0.41 2.59 -4.91
N ILE A 5 -1.40 2.78 -5.77
CA ILE A 5 -2.37 1.75 -6.13
C ILE A 5 -2.02 1.19 -7.50
N GLU A 6 -1.81 -0.12 -7.56
CA GLU A 6 -1.36 -0.83 -8.75
C GLU A 6 -2.34 -1.97 -9.06
N GLN A 7 -2.51 -2.30 -10.34
CA GLN A 7 -3.43 -3.33 -10.83
C GLN A 7 -2.67 -4.62 -11.11
N GLN A 8 -3.16 -5.72 -10.53
CA GLN A 8 -2.64 -7.07 -10.72
C GLN A 8 -3.16 -7.67 -12.03
N ALA A 9 -2.47 -8.68 -12.55
CA ALA A 9 -2.83 -9.35 -13.80
C ALA A 9 -4.21 -10.02 -13.77
N ASP A 10 -4.68 -10.40 -12.58
CA ASP A 10 -6.01 -10.98 -12.33
C ASP A 10 -7.15 -9.94 -12.28
N GLY A 11 -6.83 -8.64 -12.37
CA GLY A 11 -7.80 -7.54 -12.37
C GLY A 11 -8.04 -6.91 -10.99
N HIS A 12 -7.51 -7.47 -9.91
CA HIS A 12 -7.55 -6.86 -8.57
C HIS A 12 -6.52 -5.73 -8.42
N PHE A 13 -6.63 -5.00 -7.33
CA PHE A 13 -5.75 -3.89 -6.96
C PHE A 13 -4.91 -4.23 -5.73
N ALA A 14 -3.70 -3.69 -5.71
CA ALA A 14 -2.77 -3.75 -4.60
C ALA A 14 -2.32 -2.35 -4.19
N ILE A 15 -2.09 -2.13 -2.89
CA ILE A 15 -1.56 -0.88 -2.35
C ILE A 15 -0.10 -1.11 -1.97
N TYR A 16 0.81 -0.55 -2.76
CA TYR A 16 2.23 -0.53 -2.48
C TYR A 16 2.57 0.63 -1.55
N SER A 17 3.26 0.36 -0.44
CA SER A 17 3.78 1.40 0.44
C SER A 17 5.25 1.65 0.14
N THR A 18 5.59 2.85 -0.31
CA THR A 18 6.98 3.26 -0.56
C THR A 18 7.81 3.39 0.72
N ARG A 19 7.15 3.52 1.89
CA ARG A 19 7.82 3.51 3.20
C ARG A 19 8.25 2.12 3.61
N LEU A 20 7.38 1.15 3.41
CA LEU A 20 7.64 -0.26 3.73
C LEU A 20 8.42 -0.98 2.64
N GLN A 21 8.41 -0.43 1.43
CA GLN A 21 8.85 -1.08 0.21
C GLN A 21 8.14 -2.44 0.01
N ASP A 22 6.87 -2.52 0.41
CA ASP A 22 6.06 -3.75 0.40
C ASP A 22 4.56 -3.41 0.20
N TYR A 23 3.76 -4.41 -0.14
CA TYR A 23 2.33 -4.30 -0.33
C TYR A 23 1.58 -4.48 0.99
N ILE A 24 0.76 -3.48 1.32
CA ILE A 24 -0.04 -3.47 2.54
C ILE A 24 -1.46 -4.00 2.34
N VAL A 25 -1.92 -3.98 1.10
CA VAL A 25 -3.19 -4.54 0.61
C VAL A 25 -2.91 -5.18 -0.74
N ILE A 26 -3.48 -6.34 -0.99
CA ILE A 26 -3.39 -7.11 -2.23
C ILE A 26 -4.74 -7.75 -2.51
N ASP A 27 -4.98 -8.17 -3.74
CA ASP A 27 -6.17 -8.94 -4.14
C ASP A 27 -7.49 -8.22 -3.82
N ALA A 28 -7.45 -6.89 -3.69
CA ALA A 28 -8.59 -6.07 -3.31
C ALA A 28 -9.31 -5.58 -4.56
N ASP A 29 -10.64 -5.66 -4.57
CA ASP A 29 -11.43 -5.00 -5.60
C ASP A 29 -11.49 -3.47 -5.39
N ALA A 30 -11.95 -2.73 -6.41
CA ALA A 30 -12.04 -1.28 -6.33
C ALA A 30 -12.94 -0.80 -5.17
N ALA A 31 -14.04 -1.51 -4.87
CA ALA A 31 -14.92 -1.13 -3.77
C ALA A 31 -14.25 -1.38 -2.41
N GLU A 32 -13.46 -2.44 -2.28
CA GLU A 32 -12.69 -2.71 -1.08
C GLU A 32 -11.60 -1.65 -0.84
N ILE A 33 -10.87 -1.24 -1.88
CA ILE A 33 -9.94 -0.12 -1.82
C ILE A 33 -10.66 1.16 -1.36
N GLU A 34 -11.80 1.48 -1.96
CA GLU A 34 -12.60 2.64 -1.56
C GLU A 34 -13.04 2.58 -0.10
N ARG A 35 -13.44 1.40 0.40
CA ARG A 35 -13.78 1.20 1.82
C ARG A 35 -12.57 1.43 2.73
N VAL A 36 -11.40 0.88 2.40
CA VAL A 36 -10.16 1.08 3.18
C VAL A 36 -9.84 2.58 3.33
N TYR A 37 -10.05 3.37 2.29
CA TYR A 37 -9.82 4.81 2.34
C TYR A 37 -10.96 5.60 3.00
N ALA A 38 -12.21 5.15 2.86
CA ALA A 38 -13.37 5.75 3.52
C ALA A 38 -13.36 5.54 5.03
N GLU A 39 -13.02 4.34 5.50
CA GLU A 39 -12.93 3.99 6.93
C GLU A 39 -11.83 4.76 7.66
N LYS A 40 -10.77 5.18 6.94
CA LYS A 40 -9.73 6.05 7.49
C LYS A 40 -10.17 7.52 7.63
N GLY A 41 -11.39 7.87 7.22
CA GLY A 41 -12.03 9.17 7.52
C GLY A 41 -11.47 10.38 6.77
N VAL A 42 -10.63 10.18 5.75
CA VAL A 42 -10.00 11.30 5.02
C VAL A 42 -10.46 11.29 3.56
N THR A 43 -11.44 12.15 3.27
CA THR A 43 -12.09 12.30 1.97
C THR A 43 -11.12 12.60 0.82
N VAL A 44 -10.01 13.29 1.12
CA VAL A 44 -8.95 13.60 0.15
C VAL A 44 -8.24 12.35 -0.34
N TYR A 45 -8.06 11.34 0.53
CA TYR A 45 -7.41 10.09 0.13
C TYR A 45 -8.31 9.24 -0.76
N LEU A 46 -9.64 9.28 -0.59
CA LEU A 46 -10.58 8.57 -1.45
C LEU A 46 -10.56 9.09 -2.90
N ALA A 47 -10.59 10.41 -3.09
CA ALA A 47 -10.52 11.01 -4.43
C ALA A 47 -9.18 10.68 -5.12
N SER A 48 -8.08 10.69 -4.36
CA SER A 48 -6.77 10.30 -4.86
C SER A 48 -6.69 8.82 -5.22
N ALA A 49 -7.28 7.94 -4.41
CA ALA A 49 -7.34 6.50 -4.66
C ALA A 49 -8.07 6.20 -5.96
N ARG A 50 -9.26 6.80 -6.16
CA ARG A 50 -10.03 6.70 -7.41
C ARG A 50 -9.24 7.18 -8.62
N ALA A 51 -8.53 8.30 -8.50
CA ALA A 51 -7.71 8.83 -9.58
C ALA A 51 -6.51 7.92 -9.93
N GLN A 52 -5.98 7.16 -8.97
CA GLN A 52 -4.92 6.18 -9.24
C GLN A 52 -5.47 4.90 -9.85
N MET A 53 -6.59 4.37 -9.35
CA MET A 53 -7.27 3.20 -9.94
C MET A 53 -7.68 3.46 -11.39
N ALA A 54 -8.20 4.66 -11.69
CA ALA A 54 -8.57 5.05 -13.05
C ALA A 54 -7.39 5.07 -14.04
N LYS A 55 -6.14 5.19 -13.54
CA LYS A 55 -4.93 5.14 -14.37
C LYS A 55 -4.50 3.71 -14.71
N GLN A 56 -5.07 2.69 -14.05
CA GLN A 56 -4.79 1.27 -14.30
C GLN A 56 -3.28 0.99 -14.37
N ILE A 57 -2.54 1.51 -13.38
CA ILE A 57 -1.09 1.36 -13.31
C ILE A 57 -0.81 -0.11 -13.01
N ALA A 58 -0.27 -0.86 -13.97
CA ALA A 58 0.05 -2.27 -13.75
C ALA A 58 1.12 -2.44 -12.67
N VAL A 59 0.99 -3.52 -11.88
CA VAL A 59 2.06 -3.98 -10.98
C VAL A 59 3.32 -4.23 -11.81
N PRO A 60 4.47 -3.62 -11.45
CA PRO A 60 5.74 -3.91 -12.10
C PRO A 60 6.12 -5.39 -11.96
N ALA A 61 6.70 -6.00 -12.99
CA ALA A 61 7.13 -7.40 -12.95
C ALA A 61 8.11 -7.69 -11.78
N GLU A 62 8.97 -6.72 -11.44
CA GLU A 62 9.89 -6.80 -10.30
C GLU A 62 9.17 -6.92 -8.94
N ASN A 63 7.92 -6.47 -8.86
CA ASN A 63 7.12 -6.45 -7.64
C ASN A 63 6.17 -7.65 -7.49
N GLU A 64 6.02 -8.50 -8.51
CA GLU A 64 5.16 -9.69 -8.42
C GLU A 64 5.61 -10.64 -7.30
N ALA A 65 6.92 -10.72 -7.05
CA ALA A 65 7.46 -11.50 -5.94
C ALA A 65 7.03 -10.97 -4.56
N LEU A 66 6.84 -9.65 -4.43
CA LEU A 66 6.37 -9.02 -3.19
C LEU A 66 4.88 -9.30 -2.96
N ILE A 67 4.07 -9.32 -4.02
CA ILE A 67 2.66 -9.74 -3.95
C ILE A 67 2.56 -11.17 -3.43
N ASP A 68 3.32 -12.09 -4.04
CA ASP A 68 3.34 -13.50 -3.65
C ASP A 68 3.86 -13.71 -2.21
N ALA A 69 4.90 -12.97 -1.81
CA ALA A 69 5.37 -12.95 -0.43
C ALA A 69 4.28 -12.43 0.54
N SER A 70 3.54 -11.40 0.15
CA SER A 70 2.44 -10.85 0.95
C SER A 70 1.28 -11.85 1.09
N ARG A 71 0.90 -12.55 0.01
CA ARG A 71 -0.09 -13.66 0.05
C ARG A 71 0.33 -14.76 1.02
N ARG A 72 1.60 -15.20 0.98
CA ARG A 72 2.12 -16.24 1.90
C ARG A 72 2.13 -15.77 3.35
N ARG A 73 2.41 -14.50 3.59
CA ARG A 73 2.47 -13.91 4.94
C ARG A 73 1.08 -13.77 5.57
N GLY A 74 0.04 -13.54 4.75
CA GLY A 74 -1.36 -13.44 5.21
C GLY A 74 -1.65 -12.27 6.15
N ALA A 75 -0.67 -11.37 6.35
CA ALA A 75 -0.77 -10.22 7.25
C ALA A 75 -0.05 -9.01 6.65
N THR A 76 -0.66 -7.83 6.83
CA THR A 76 -0.08 -6.54 6.42
C THR A 76 1.26 -6.32 7.14
N PRO A 77 2.36 -6.04 6.41
CA PRO A 77 3.61 -5.66 7.03
C PRO A 77 3.40 -4.43 7.90
N LYS A 78 3.81 -4.52 9.17
CA LYS A 78 3.76 -3.39 10.09
C LYS A 78 4.92 -2.45 9.75
N GLU A 79 4.64 -1.15 9.67
CA GLU A 79 5.70 -0.14 9.65
C GLU A 79 6.63 -0.39 10.85
N PRO A 80 7.96 -0.49 10.65
CA PRO A 80 8.85 -0.42 11.78
C PRO A 80 8.49 0.86 12.52
N ALA A 81 8.33 0.78 13.85
CA ALA A 81 8.07 1.97 14.63
C ALA A 81 9.24 2.92 14.35
N GLU A 82 9.01 3.94 13.51
CA GLU A 82 9.98 5.00 13.31
C GLU A 82 10.33 5.49 14.71
N ALA A 83 11.60 5.34 15.09
CA ALA A 83 12.14 6.12 16.18
C ALA A 83 11.92 7.56 15.77
N ILE A 84 10.83 8.16 16.27
CA ILE A 84 10.52 9.55 16.03
C ILE A 84 11.76 10.30 16.50
N GLY A 85 12.50 10.85 15.54
CA GLY A 85 13.63 11.72 15.77
C GLY A 85 13.16 13.01 16.44
N ALA A 86 12.81 12.94 17.70
CA ALA A 86 12.87 14.04 18.63
C ALA A 86 14.22 13.90 19.35
N THR A 87 15.26 14.53 18.77
CA THR A 87 16.54 14.85 19.45
C THR A 87 17.02 13.84 20.50
N GLY A 88 17.86 12.88 20.10
CA GLY A 88 18.50 12.00 21.08
C GLY A 88 19.63 11.21 20.44
N PHE A 89 20.86 11.67 20.67
CA PHE A 89 22.08 10.91 20.38
C PHE A 89 21.99 9.50 20.98
N VAL A 90 22.18 8.46 20.18
CA VAL A 90 22.57 7.14 20.71
C VAL A 90 24.09 7.11 20.68
N ARG A 91 24.68 7.25 21.87
CA ARG A 91 26.11 7.08 22.12
C ARG A 91 26.37 5.58 22.29
N GLU A 92 27.29 5.02 21.51
CA GLU A 92 28.10 3.88 21.95
C GLU A 92 29.40 4.39 22.55
#